data_AF-A0A495ZKM0-F1
#
_entry.id   AF-A0A495ZKM0-F1
#
_cell.length_a   1.000
_cell.length_b   1.000
_cell.length_c   1.000
_cell.angle_alpha   90.00
_cell.angle_beta   90.00
_cell.angle_gamma   90.00
#
_symmetry.space_group_name_H-M   'P 1'
#
loop_
_entity.id
_entity.type
_entity.pdbx_description
1 polymer ?
#
loop_
_entity_poly.entity_id
_entity_poly.type
_entity_poly.pdbx_seq_one_letter_code
_entity_poly.pdbx_strand_id
1 'polypeptide(L)'
;MLRNVPTEMLRTAFQDYFLYDAEGRYLPSSLMGFELVNGAYVGILANPDGGIHSGALNLDFHLRDDGDLAIYAPSVGEWLQTPAEVAEARAETAEARAETAEAEVARLREQLARLQRDT
;
A
#
# COMPACT_ATOMS: atom_id res chain seq x y z
N MET A 1 3.28 -30.50 -9.29
CA MET A 1 2.79 -30.44 -10.69
C MET A 1 1.63 -29.45 -10.70
N LEU A 2 1.87 -28.17 -11.03
CA LEU A 2 0.80 -27.19 -11.15
C LEU A 2 0.08 -27.44 -12.48
N ARG A 3 -1.24 -27.58 -12.39
CA ARG A 3 -2.14 -28.04 -13.45
C ARG A 3 -2.31 -26.92 -14.48
N ASN A 4 -2.08 -27.20 -15.76
CA ASN A 4 -2.41 -26.31 -16.87
C ASN A 4 -3.89 -25.89 -16.75
N VAL A 5 -4.12 -24.58 -16.62
CA VAL A 5 -5.47 -24.01 -16.62
C VAL A 5 -6.00 -24.06 -18.07
N PRO A 6 -7.21 -24.59 -18.34
CA PRO A 6 -7.73 -24.77 -19.69
C PRO A 6 -7.89 -23.46 -20.46
N THR A 7 -7.47 -23.47 -21.72
CA THR A 7 -7.39 -22.33 -22.67
C THR A 7 -8.75 -21.75 -23.09
N GLU A 8 -9.88 -22.35 -22.66
CA GLU A 8 -11.24 -21.94 -23.06
C GLU A 8 -11.84 -20.78 -22.23
N MET A 9 -11.09 -20.16 -21.32
CA MET A 9 -11.53 -18.98 -20.53
C MET A 9 -11.20 -17.61 -21.16
N LEU A 10 -10.95 -17.54 -22.48
CA LEU A 10 -10.59 -16.29 -23.17
C LEU A 10 -11.83 -15.47 -23.58
N ARG A 11 -12.49 -14.85 -22.60
CA ARG A 11 -13.13 -13.54 -22.83
C ARG A 11 -12.36 -12.37 -22.24
N THR A 12 -11.55 -12.60 -21.21
CA THR A 12 -10.61 -11.61 -20.68
C THR A 12 -9.42 -12.34 -20.03
N ALA A 13 -8.28 -12.41 -20.72
CA ALA A 13 -7.02 -12.73 -20.05
C ALA A 13 -6.45 -11.46 -19.43
N PHE A 14 -5.77 -11.59 -18.30
CA PHE A 14 -5.04 -10.49 -17.66
C PHE A 14 -3.58 -10.57 -18.10
N GLN A 15 -2.93 -9.41 -18.29
CA GLN A 15 -1.53 -9.37 -18.66
C GLN A 15 -0.66 -9.97 -17.56
N ASP A 16 -0.92 -9.56 -16.32
CA ASP A 16 -0.25 -10.07 -15.12
C ASP A 16 -1.29 -10.53 -14.09
N TYR A 17 -0.97 -11.52 -13.27
CA TYR A 17 -1.69 -11.81 -12.02
C TYR A 17 -0.74 -12.22 -10.90
N PHE A 18 -1.17 -11.97 -9.67
CA PHE A 18 -0.37 -12.21 -8.47
C PHE A 18 -1.15 -13.09 -7.49
N LEU A 19 -0.44 -14.02 -6.86
CA LEU A 19 -0.96 -14.87 -5.79
C LEU A 19 -0.26 -14.49 -4.49
N TYR A 20 -1.04 -14.19 -3.48
CA TYR A 20 -0.57 -13.85 -2.13
C TYR A 20 -1.19 -14.82 -1.13
N ASP A 21 -0.33 -15.41 -0.30
CA ASP A 21 -0.68 -16.33 0.78
C ASP A 21 -0.20 -15.73 2.11
N ALA A 22 -1.10 -15.01 2.76
CA ALA A 22 -0.86 -14.34 4.03
C ALA A 22 -0.39 -15.29 5.14
N GLU A 23 -0.76 -16.58 5.07
CA GLU A 23 -0.41 -17.55 6.09
C GLU A 23 0.81 -18.41 5.72
N GLY A 24 1.26 -18.35 4.46
CA GLY A 24 2.34 -19.19 3.94
C GLY A 24 2.04 -20.70 3.98
N ARG A 25 0.78 -21.11 3.90
CA ARG A 25 0.34 -22.52 4.07
C ARG A 25 0.04 -23.25 2.77
N TYR A 26 -0.18 -22.52 1.68
CA TYR A 26 -0.74 -23.03 0.44
C TYR A 26 0.22 -22.91 -0.74
N LEU A 27 1.09 -21.90 -0.73
CA LEU A 27 1.97 -21.58 -1.84
C LEU A 27 3.44 -21.93 -1.55
N PRO A 28 4.26 -22.26 -2.58
CA PRO A 28 5.70 -22.46 -2.43
C PRO A 28 6.45 -21.21 -1.94
N SER A 29 5.89 -20.03 -2.20
CA SER A 29 6.35 -18.74 -1.70
C SER A 29 5.11 -17.88 -1.43
N SER A 30 5.12 -17.11 -0.34
CA SER A 30 3.96 -16.33 0.09
C SER A 30 3.51 -15.27 -0.91
N LEU A 31 4.37 -14.90 -1.86
CA LEU A 31 4.05 -14.04 -2.99
C LEU A 31 4.61 -14.65 -4.27
N MET A 32 3.77 -14.75 -5.31
CA MET A 32 4.16 -15.18 -6.65
C MET A 32 3.45 -14.32 -7.71
N GLY A 33 4.19 -13.88 -8.71
CA GLY A 33 3.64 -13.18 -9.89
C GLY A 33 3.71 -14.05 -11.14
N PHE A 34 2.78 -13.82 -12.07
CA PHE A 34 2.74 -14.49 -13.36
C PHE A 34 2.40 -13.48 -14.45
N GLU A 35 3.11 -13.56 -15.58
CA GLU A 35 2.85 -12.74 -16.77
C GLU A 35 2.42 -13.62 -17.95
N LEU A 36 1.51 -13.11 -18.77
CA LEU A 36 1.04 -13.78 -19.98
C LEU A 36 2.03 -13.55 -21.12
N VAL A 37 2.76 -14.60 -21.50
CA VAL A 37 3.74 -14.60 -22.59
C VAL A 37 3.36 -15.68 -23.62
N ASN A 38 3.12 -15.27 -24.86
CA ASN A 38 2.74 -16.16 -25.97
C ASN A 38 1.56 -17.11 -25.63
N GLY A 39 0.58 -16.61 -24.88
CA GLY A 39 -0.62 -17.37 -24.50
C GLY A 39 -0.44 -18.34 -23.32
N ALA A 40 0.72 -18.31 -22.64
CA ALA A 40 0.97 -19.07 -21.43
C ALA A 40 1.39 -18.14 -20.29
N TYR A 41 0.97 -18.47 -19.06
CA TYR A 41 1.44 -17.75 -17.88
C TYR A 41 2.78 -18.30 -17.40
N VAL A 42 3.77 -17.42 -17.31
CA VAL A 42 5.11 -17.73 -16.82
C VAL A 42 5.36 -16.98 -15.52
N GLY A 43 6.09 -17.60 -14.59
CA GLY A 43 6.38 -16.98 -13.29
C GLY A 43 7.31 -15.79 -13.43
N ILE A 44 6.96 -14.67 -12.79
CA ILE A 44 7.81 -13.49 -12.67
C ILE A 44 8.78 -13.74 -11.51
N LEU A 45 10.07 -13.61 -11.78
CA LEU A 45 11.10 -13.74 -10.76
C LEU A 45 11.11 -12.50 -9.86
N ALA A 46 11.31 -12.73 -8.57
CA ALA A 46 11.55 -11.64 -7.64
C ALA A 46 12.91 -10.97 -7.91
N ASN A 47 12.94 -9.66 -7.74
CA ASN A 47 14.13 -8.83 -7.72
C ASN A 47 15.01 -9.17 -6.49
N PRO A 48 16.28 -8.73 -6.45
CA PRO A 48 17.18 -8.98 -5.32
C PRO A 48 16.67 -8.44 -3.97
N ASP A 49 15.79 -7.45 -3.98
CA ASP A 49 15.12 -6.88 -2.80
C ASP A 49 13.84 -7.64 -2.40
N GLY A 50 13.53 -8.75 -3.08
CA GLY A 50 12.35 -9.58 -2.84
C GLY A 50 11.07 -9.09 -3.51
N GLY A 51 11.08 -7.95 -4.21
CA GLY A 51 9.92 -7.41 -4.91
C GLY A 51 9.63 -8.14 -6.22
N ILE A 52 8.36 -8.23 -6.62
CA ILE A 52 7.97 -8.72 -7.95
C ILE A 52 7.45 -7.55 -8.77
N HIS A 53 8.13 -7.24 -9.88
CA HIS A 53 7.76 -6.12 -10.76
C HIS A 53 6.66 -6.53 -11.75
N SER A 54 5.57 -5.76 -11.79
CA SER A 54 4.58 -5.81 -12.86
C SER A 54 4.93 -4.79 -13.94
N GLY A 55 5.34 -5.27 -15.11
CA GLY A 55 5.57 -4.40 -16.27
C GLY A 55 4.27 -3.75 -16.77
N ALA A 56 3.13 -4.43 -16.65
CA ALA A 56 1.84 -3.93 -17.12
C ALA A 56 1.30 -2.78 -16.25
N LEU A 57 1.52 -2.83 -14.94
CA LEU A 57 1.05 -1.82 -13.98
C LEU A 57 2.12 -0.79 -13.64
N ASN A 58 3.39 -1.06 -13.94
CA ASN A 58 4.54 -0.31 -13.43
C ASN A 58 4.48 -0.15 -11.91
N LEU A 59 4.28 -1.27 -11.22
CA LEU A 59 4.20 -1.38 -9.76
C LEU A 59 5.07 -2.56 -9.31
N ASP A 60 5.67 -2.44 -8.13
CA ASP A 60 6.37 -3.52 -7.46
C ASP A 60 5.53 -4.06 -6.30
N PHE A 61 5.40 -5.38 -6.24
CA PHE A 61 4.68 -6.08 -5.17
C PHE A 61 5.70 -6.67 -4.19
N HIS A 62 5.57 -6.33 -2.92
CA HIS A 62 6.48 -6.77 -1.86
C HIS A 62 5.70 -7.38 -0.70
N LEU A 63 6.39 -8.18 0.10
CA LEU A 63 5.96 -8.48 1.45
C LEU A 63 6.74 -7.61 2.44
N ARG A 64 6.04 -7.02 3.38
CA ARG A 64 6.63 -6.35 4.55
C ARG A 64 7.22 -7.40 5.50
N ASP A 65 7.96 -6.94 6.51
CA ASP A 65 8.59 -7.81 7.51
C ASP A 65 7.58 -8.65 8.31
N ASP A 66 6.35 -8.15 8.46
CA ASP A 66 5.22 -8.85 9.09
C ASP A 66 4.45 -9.79 8.14
N GLY A 67 4.84 -9.84 6.86
CA GLY A 67 4.22 -10.66 5.83
C GLY A 67 3.07 -9.99 5.09
N ASP A 68 2.74 -8.73 5.38
CA ASP A 68 1.67 -8.01 4.71
C ASP A 68 2.05 -7.61 3.28
N LEU A 69 1.09 -7.71 2.37
CA LEU A 69 1.25 -7.29 0.99
C LEU A 69 1.36 -5.76 0.92
N ALA A 70 2.48 -5.28 0.38
CA ALA A 70 2.70 -3.88 0.09
C ALA A 70 2.97 -3.65 -1.39
N ILE A 71 2.50 -2.51 -1.90
CA ILE A 71 2.64 -2.13 -3.30
C ILE A 71 3.47 -0.86 -3.36
N TYR A 72 4.54 -0.89 -4.14
CA TYR A 72 5.41 0.25 -4.39
C TYR A 72 5.20 0.77 -5.81
N ALA A 73 5.18 2.10 -5.96
CA ALA A 73 5.02 2.78 -7.24
C ALA A 73 6.34 3.45 -7.65
N PRO A 74 7.18 2.80 -8.50
CA PRO A 74 8.48 3.32 -8.90
C PRO A 74 8.42 4.66 -9.62
N SER A 75 7.30 4.94 -10.30
CA SER A 75 7.10 6.19 -11.05
C SER A 75 7.13 7.44 -10.17
N VAL A 76 6.70 7.31 -8.91
CA VAL A 76 6.67 8.40 -7.93
C VAL A 76 7.61 8.16 -6.75
N GLY A 77 8.16 6.95 -6.62
CA GLY A 77 9.09 6.59 -5.56
C GLY A 77 8.44 6.36 -4.21
N GLU A 78 7.17 5.93 -4.19
CA GLU A 78 6.35 5.86 -2.97
C GLU A 78 5.67 4.50 -2.79
N TRP A 79 5.47 4.12 -1.52
CA TRP A 79 4.60 3.02 -1.15
C TRP A 79 3.14 3.47 -1.22
N LEU A 80 2.31 2.71 -1.92
CA LEU A 80 0.89 2.98 -2.00
C LEU A 80 0.22 2.69 -0.66
N GLN A 81 -0.49 3.68 -0.14
CA GLN A 81 -1.24 3.55 1.09
C GLN A 81 -2.58 2.85 0.84
N THR A 82 -2.95 1.96 1.75
CA THR A 82 -4.29 1.42 1.85
C THR A 82 -5.28 2.51 2.28
N PRO A 83 -6.58 2.34 2.01
CA PRO A 83 -7.59 3.29 2.51
C PRO A 83 -7.58 3.47 4.03
N ALA A 84 -7.20 2.43 4.79
CA ALA A 84 -7.09 2.48 6.24
C ALA A 84 -5.92 3.37 6.68
N GLU A 85 -4.73 3.17 6.10
CA GLU A 85 -3.55 4.00 6.37
C GLU A 85 -3.79 5.47 6.01
N VAL A 86 -4.49 5.75 4.90
CA VAL A 86 -4.88 7.12 4.53
C VAL A 86 -5.85 7.72 5.57
N ALA A 87 -6.79 6.93 6.09
CA ALA A 87 -7.73 7.39 7.10
C ALA A 87 -7.04 7.68 8.44
N GLU A 88 -6.10 6.83 8.84
CA GLU A 88 -5.28 7.00 10.04
C GLU A 88 -4.42 8.27 9.95
N ALA A 89 -3.66 8.44 8.87
CA ALA A 89 -2.84 9.64 8.65
C ALA A 89 -3.68 10.93 8.67
N ARG A 90 -4.93 10.87 8.16
CA ARG A 90 -5.88 11.99 8.23
C ARG A 90 -6.35 12.27 9.65
N ALA A 91 -6.62 11.23 10.44
CA ALA A 91 -7.04 11.36 11.82
C ALA A 91 -5.92 12.00 12.67
N GLU A 92 -4.69 11.50 12.55
CA GLU A 92 -3.51 12.05 13.24
C GLU A 92 -3.29 13.54 12.88
N THR A 93 -3.39 13.86 11.58
CA THR A 93 -3.27 15.25 11.12
C THR A 93 -4.38 16.14 11.69
N ALA A 94 -5.60 15.63 11.81
CA ALA A 94 -6.72 16.37 12.37
C ALA A 94 -6.55 16.60 13.88
N GLU A 95 -6.06 15.59 14.61
CA GLU A 95 -5.78 15.67 16.04
C GLU A 95 -4.68 16.70 16.33
N ALA A 96 -3.55 16.63 15.64
CA ALA A 96 -2.47 17.62 15.79
C ALA A 96 -2.93 19.06 15.49
N ARG A 97 -3.84 19.23 14.52
CA ARG A 97 -4.46 20.54 14.23
C ARG A 97 -5.41 21.00 15.33
N ALA A 98 -6.15 20.09 15.94
CA ALA A 98 -7.03 20.42 17.05
C ALA A 98 -6.21 20.85 18.28
N GLU A 99 -5.16 20.10 18.64
CA GLU A 99 -4.27 20.42 19.75
C GLU A 99 -3.59 21.78 19.59
N THR A 100 -3.08 22.07 18.39
CA THR A 100 -2.43 23.37 18.10
C THR A 100 -3.44 24.53 18.18
N ALA A 101 -4.65 24.35 17.66
CA ALA A 101 -5.71 25.35 17.76
C ALA A 101 -6.18 25.56 19.22
N GLU A 102 -6.30 24.50 20.01
CA GLU A 102 -6.67 24.61 21.42
C GLU A 102 -5.62 25.35 22.25
N ALA A 103 -4.33 25.06 22.02
CA ALA A 103 -3.23 25.76 22.66
C ALA A 103 -3.21 27.26 22.30
N GLU A 104 -3.47 27.59 21.04
CA GLU A 104 -3.53 28.98 20.59
C GLU A 104 -4.74 29.72 21.19
N VAL A 105 -5.92 29.08 21.24
CA VAL A 105 -7.11 29.64 21.89
C VAL A 105 -6.84 29.88 23.38
N ALA A 106 -6.20 28.94 24.07
CA ALA A 106 -5.83 29.12 25.48
C ALA A 106 -4.89 30.31 25.69
N ARG A 107 -3.85 30.43 24.86
CA ARG A 107 -2.91 31.55 24.89
C ARG A 107 -3.60 32.89 24.64
N LEU A 108 -4.45 32.98 23.61
CA LEU A 108 -5.18 34.20 23.27
C LEU A 108 -6.15 34.60 24.38
N ARG A 109 -6.84 33.65 25.00
CA ARG A 109 -7.72 33.89 26.16
C ARG A 109 -6.94 34.47 27.34
N GLU A 110 -5.76 33.94 27.62
CA GLU A 110 -4.90 34.47 28.68
C GLU A 110 -4.43 35.89 28.38
N GLN A 111 -4.02 36.18 27.14
CA GLN A 111 -3.61 37.52 26.72
C GLN A 111 -4.75 38.54 26.84
N LEU A 112 -5.97 38.17 26.42
CA LEU A 112 -7.14 39.02 26.56
C LEU A 112 -7.49 39.29 28.03
N ALA A 113 -7.42 38.26 28.88
CA ALA A 113 -7.69 38.41 30.31
C ALA A 113 -6.67 39.33 31.01
N ARG A 114 -5.40 39.34 30.56
CA ARG A 114 -4.38 40.28 31.04
C ARG A 114 -4.71 41.71 30.62
N LEU A 115 -4.98 41.93 29.32
CA LEU A 115 -5.33 43.26 28.80
C LEU A 115 -6.57 43.87 29.49
N GLN A 116 -7.59 43.05 29.76
CA GLN A 116 -8.81 43.49 30.45
C GLN A 116 -8.61 43.86 31.92
N ARG A 117 -7.54 43.35 32.58
CA ARG A 117 -7.20 43.70 33.97
C ARG A 117 -6.36 44.97 34.07
N ASP A 118 -5.65 45.32 33.00
CA ASP A 118 -4.77 46.49 32.93
C ASP A 118 -5.51 47.76 32.47
N THR A 119 -6.82 47.68 32.21
CA THR A 119 -7.71 48.80 31.81
C THR A 119 -8.69 49.12 32.93
#